data_AF-A0A2E8A7G4-F1
#
_entry.id   AF-A0A2E8A7G4-F1
#
_cell.length_a   1.000
_cell.length_b   1.000
_cell.length_c   1.000
_cell.angle_alpha   90.00
_cell.angle_beta   90.00
_cell.angle_gamma   90.00
#
_symmetry.space_group_name_H-M   'P 1'
#
loop_
_entity.id
_entity.type
_entity.pdbx_description
1 polymer ?
#
loop_
_entity_poly.entity_id
_entity_poly.type
_entity_poly.pdbx_seq_one_letter_code
_entity_poly.pdbx_strand_id
1 'polypeptide(L)'
;MKVRSYITLLTVGSLGGAFLIALLGWFTFSGLKTSTQKLQEEAKKTGNSSEEYSDVKAFLATTRNIFVSLEIYPSSFPGIFSVSTNALVLSKESLNHISKEYPFNYPKSILEPIEEDLRLIESKILQMQKESPWNKDNKWEQRNRKARAEYEKVRDKLKRSLDDLEVKAEEFRIKAERDLNKQWNELEAREESSKTLLIVAATIYFIFVCFLA
;
A
#
# COMPACT_ATOMS: atom_id res chain seq x y z
N MET A 1 -33.31 60.90 6.56
CA MET A 1 -31.88 60.73 6.22
C MET A 1 -31.55 61.55 4.98
N LYS A 2 -30.42 62.27 4.94
CA LYS A 2 -29.99 63.02 3.73
C LYS A 2 -29.74 62.01 2.61
N VAL A 3 -30.36 62.20 1.44
CA VAL A 3 -30.27 61.34 0.23
C VAL A 3 -28.84 60.88 -0.06
N ARG A 4 -27.84 61.75 0.17
CA ARG A 4 -26.41 61.42 0.02
C ARG A 4 -25.92 60.31 0.94
N SER A 5 -26.41 60.25 2.18
CA SER A 5 -26.06 59.22 3.17
C SER A 5 -26.66 57.86 2.85
N TYR A 6 -27.80 57.84 2.15
CA TYR A 6 -28.46 56.61 1.70
C TYR A 6 -27.74 56.02 0.48
N ILE A 7 -27.36 56.86 -0.48
CA ILE A 7 -26.58 56.45 -1.66
C ILE A 7 -25.20 55.89 -1.24
N THR A 8 -24.47 56.54 -0.32
CA THR A 8 -23.19 56.01 0.14
C THR A 8 -23.34 54.69 0.90
N LEU A 9 -24.39 54.51 1.69
CA LEU A 9 -24.64 53.28 2.43
C LEU A 9 -25.01 52.11 1.49
N LEU A 10 -25.79 52.40 0.44
CA LEU A 10 -26.14 51.43 -0.61
C LEU A 10 -24.92 51.01 -1.46
N THR A 11 -24.06 51.98 -1.80
CA THR A 11 -22.87 51.74 -2.63
C THR A 11 -21.79 50.97 -1.85
N VAL A 12 -21.56 51.32 -0.59
CA VAL A 12 -20.59 50.62 0.28
C VAL A 12 -21.10 49.24 0.66
N GLY A 13 -22.41 49.09 0.93
CA GLY A 13 -23.03 47.80 1.22
C GLY A 13 -22.98 46.83 0.04
N SER A 14 -23.21 47.31 -1.19
CA SER A 14 -23.18 46.45 -2.38
C SER A 14 -21.75 46.03 -2.77
N LEU A 15 -20.81 46.97 -2.84
CA LEU A 15 -19.43 46.64 -3.20
C LEU A 15 -18.75 45.77 -2.13
N GLY A 16 -18.98 46.10 -0.85
CA GLY A 16 -18.39 45.38 0.27
C GLY A 16 -18.92 43.95 0.41
N GLY A 17 -20.24 43.75 0.25
CA GLY A 17 -20.85 42.43 0.32
C GLY A 17 -20.41 41.52 -0.84
N ALA A 18 -20.36 42.05 -2.07
CA ALA A 18 -19.87 41.30 -3.23
C ALA A 18 -18.40 40.89 -3.07
N PHE A 19 -17.55 41.78 -2.56
CA PHE A 19 -16.14 41.49 -2.30
C PHE A 19 -15.96 40.39 -1.24
N LEU A 20 -16.74 40.41 -0.15
CA LEU A 20 -16.70 39.37 0.88
C LEU A 20 -17.14 38.00 0.34
N ILE A 21 -18.20 37.93 -0.47
CA ILE A 21 -18.65 36.68 -1.10
C ILE A 21 -17.57 36.14 -2.05
N ALA A 22 -16.96 37.01 -2.85
CA ALA A 22 -15.88 36.61 -3.75
C ALA A 22 -14.66 36.05 -2.99
N LEU A 23 -14.28 36.69 -1.87
CA LEU A 23 -13.16 36.27 -1.05
C LEU A 23 -13.44 34.92 -0.35
N LEU A 24 -14.65 34.75 0.21
CA LEU A 24 -15.09 33.49 0.80
C LEU A 24 -15.13 32.35 -0.24
N GLY A 25 -15.68 32.63 -1.42
CA GLY A 25 -15.70 31.67 -2.53
C GLY A 25 -14.29 31.25 -2.93
N TRP A 26 -13.39 32.21 -3.14
CA TRP A 26 -12.00 31.93 -3.51
C TRP A 26 -11.28 31.06 -2.48
N PHE A 27 -11.36 31.40 -1.19
CA PHE A 27 -10.73 30.63 -0.13
C PHE A 27 -11.27 29.19 -0.08
N THR A 28 -12.57 29.03 -0.22
CA THR A 28 -13.24 27.73 -0.14
C THR A 28 -12.88 26.82 -1.33
N PHE A 29 -12.96 27.34 -2.56
CA PHE A 29 -12.67 26.55 -3.76
C PHE A 29 -11.18 26.25 -3.94
N SER A 30 -10.29 27.16 -3.52
CA SER A 30 -8.84 26.90 -3.55
C SER A 30 -8.43 25.78 -2.58
N GLY A 31 -9.04 25.74 -1.39
CA GLY A 31 -8.86 24.65 -0.43
C GLY A 31 -9.36 23.30 -0.95
N LEU A 32 -10.57 23.26 -1.52
CA LEU A 32 -11.14 22.06 -2.13
C LEU A 32 -10.24 21.53 -3.25
N LYS A 33 -9.84 22.39 -4.20
CA LYS A 33 -8.97 22.01 -5.33
C LYS A 33 -7.67 21.37 -4.87
N THR A 34 -7.04 21.94 -3.84
CA THR A 34 -5.78 21.41 -3.30
C THR A 34 -5.98 20.03 -2.68
N SER A 35 -7.05 19.84 -1.90
CA SER A 35 -7.40 18.54 -1.31
C SER A 35 -7.73 17.48 -2.37
N THR A 36 -8.49 17.85 -3.41
CA THR A 36 -8.77 16.97 -4.56
C THR A 36 -7.47 16.51 -5.23
N GLN A 37 -6.53 17.44 -5.49
CA GLN A 37 -5.26 17.09 -6.15
C GLN A 37 -4.41 16.14 -5.31
N LYS A 38 -4.32 16.37 -3.99
CA LYS A 38 -3.59 15.47 -3.08
C LYS A 38 -4.22 14.08 -3.06
N LEU A 39 -5.54 13.99 -2.94
CA LEU A 39 -6.26 12.71 -2.96
C LEU A 39 -6.12 11.97 -4.29
N GLN A 40 -6.09 12.69 -5.41
CA GLN A 40 -5.81 12.09 -6.71
C GLN A 40 -4.39 11.53 -6.81
N GLU A 41 -3.41 12.19 -6.20
CA GLU A 41 -2.04 11.69 -6.16
C GLU A 41 -1.92 10.46 -5.24
N GLU A 42 -2.55 10.50 -4.06
CA GLU A 42 -2.59 9.39 -3.12
C GLU A 42 -3.33 8.17 -3.71
N ALA A 43 -4.42 8.40 -4.44
CA ALA A 43 -5.14 7.35 -5.16
C ALA A 43 -4.28 6.61 -6.18
N LYS A 44 -3.35 7.29 -6.86
CA LYS A 44 -2.43 6.65 -7.81
C LYS A 44 -1.41 5.72 -7.12
N LYS A 45 -1.13 5.97 -5.84
CA LYS A 45 -0.15 5.22 -5.02
C LYS A 45 -0.83 4.22 -4.06
N THR A 46 -2.15 4.04 -4.17
CA THR A 46 -2.95 3.19 -3.27
C THR A 46 -3.46 1.95 -4.01
N GLY A 47 -3.80 0.90 -3.27
CA GLY A 47 -4.38 -0.31 -3.86
C GLY A 47 -3.34 -1.16 -4.59
N ASN A 48 -3.71 -1.72 -5.74
CA ASN A 48 -2.82 -2.58 -6.53
C ASN A 48 -1.62 -1.86 -7.15
N SER A 49 -1.67 -0.53 -7.28
CA SER A 49 -0.57 0.30 -7.77
C SER A 49 0.32 0.84 -6.63
N SER A 50 0.05 0.43 -5.39
CA SER A 50 0.93 0.71 -4.26
C SER A 50 2.27 0.01 -4.43
N GLU A 51 3.34 0.78 -4.26
CA GLU A 51 4.72 0.27 -4.23
C GLU A 51 4.89 -0.78 -3.13
N GLU A 52 4.31 -0.54 -1.95
CA GLU A 52 4.29 -1.48 -0.83
C GLU A 52 3.69 -2.83 -1.23
N TYR A 53 2.50 -2.80 -1.83
CA TYR A 53 1.82 -4.04 -2.22
C TYR A 53 2.60 -4.76 -3.30
N SER A 54 3.17 -4.03 -4.27
CA SER A 54 4.00 -4.60 -5.32
C SER A 54 5.26 -5.28 -4.79
N ASP A 55 5.97 -4.62 -3.86
CA ASP A 55 7.19 -5.15 -3.23
C ASP A 55 6.92 -6.44 -2.46
N VAL A 56 5.82 -6.48 -1.69
CA VAL A 56 5.44 -7.70 -0.96
C VAL A 56 5.06 -8.83 -1.92
N LYS A 57 4.30 -8.55 -2.99
CA LYS A 57 3.97 -9.56 -4.00
C LYS A 57 5.21 -10.07 -4.74
N ALA A 58 6.17 -9.21 -5.05
CA ALA A 58 7.43 -9.60 -5.67
C ALA A 58 8.27 -10.49 -4.74
N PHE A 59 8.35 -10.15 -3.46
CA PHE A 59 8.97 -10.99 -2.43
C PHE A 59 8.31 -12.38 -2.36
N LEU A 60 6.98 -12.43 -2.27
CA LEU A 60 6.21 -13.68 -2.18
C LEU A 60 6.44 -14.55 -3.42
N ALA A 61 6.40 -13.97 -4.61
CA ALA A 61 6.63 -14.67 -5.87
C ALA A 61 8.05 -15.25 -5.95
N THR A 62 9.06 -14.44 -5.62
CA THR A 62 10.48 -14.85 -5.61
C THR A 62 10.71 -16.00 -4.63
N THR A 63 10.12 -15.90 -3.44
CA THR A 63 10.28 -16.92 -2.40
C THR A 63 9.58 -18.23 -2.75
N ARG A 64 8.36 -18.17 -3.30
CA ARG A 64 7.65 -19.36 -3.77
C ARG A 64 8.37 -20.04 -4.93
N ASN A 65 9.08 -19.29 -5.77
CA ASN A 65 9.85 -19.84 -6.88
C ASN A 65 10.96 -20.79 -6.42
N ILE A 66 11.51 -20.61 -5.21
CA ILE A 66 12.46 -21.55 -4.58
C ILE A 66 11.86 -22.96 -4.45
N PHE A 67 10.57 -23.03 -4.12
CA PHE A 67 9.88 -24.32 -3.94
C PHE A 67 9.60 -24.97 -5.29
N VAL A 68 9.11 -24.16 -6.23
CA VAL A 68 8.77 -24.58 -7.58
C VAL A 68 9.99 -25.16 -8.29
N SER A 69 11.15 -24.48 -8.20
CA SER A 69 12.40 -24.97 -8.78
C SER A 69 12.78 -26.34 -8.23
N LEU A 70 12.70 -26.52 -6.90
CA LEU A 70 13.05 -27.77 -6.23
C LEU A 70 12.01 -28.89 -6.36
N GLU A 71 10.82 -28.62 -6.89
CA GLU A 71 9.75 -29.59 -7.14
C GLU A 71 9.70 -30.07 -8.60
N ILE A 72 9.90 -29.19 -9.58
CA ILE A 72 9.67 -29.49 -11.01
C ILE A 72 10.83 -30.27 -11.64
N TYR A 73 12.07 -30.07 -11.18
CA TYR A 73 13.23 -30.65 -11.85
C TYR A 73 13.61 -32.04 -11.31
N PRO A 74 14.12 -32.95 -12.17
CA PRO A 74 14.56 -34.26 -11.72
C PRO A 74 15.54 -34.13 -10.57
N SER A 75 15.34 -34.94 -9.53
CA SER A 75 15.98 -34.87 -8.20
C SER A 75 17.52 -34.89 -8.19
N SER A 76 18.13 -34.97 -9.36
CA SER A 76 19.56 -35.17 -9.61
C SER A 76 20.23 -34.03 -10.39
N PHE A 77 19.50 -33.01 -10.86
CA PHE A 77 20.11 -31.94 -11.66
C PHE A 77 20.81 -30.88 -10.78
N PRO A 78 22.15 -30.78 -10.78
CA PRO A 78 22.87 -29.90 -9.86
C PRO A 78 22.58 -28.41 -10.06
N GLY A 79 22.24 -27.99 -11.28
CA GLY A 79 21.94 -26.59 -11.60
C GLY A 79 20.73 -26.03 -10.86
N ILE A 80 19.82 -26.89 -10.36
CA ILE A 80 18.63 -26.43 -9.65
C ILE A 80 18.95 -25.78 -8.30
N PHE A 81 20.03 -26.24 -7.65
CA PHE A 81 20.48 -25.67 -6.39
C PHE A 81 20.99 -24.24 -6.59
N SER A 82 21.73 -23.97 -7.68
CA SER A 82 22.18 -22.61 -8.00
C SER A 82 21.01 -21.65 -8.24
N VAL A 83 20.00 -22.06 -9.01
CA VAL A 83 18.80 -21.24 -9.25
C VAL A 83 18.06 -20.96 -7.94
N SER A 84 17.89 -21.99 -7.11
CA SER A 84 17.17 -21.89 -5.84
C SER A 84 17.92 -21.03 -4.81
N THR A 85 19.25 -21.13 -4.77
CA THR A 85 20.11 -20.29 -3.93
C THR A 85 20.08 -18.82 -4.36
N ASN A 86 20.09 -18.54 -5.67
CA ASN A 86 19.96 -17.17 -6.16
C ASN A 86 18.61 -16.56 -5.78
N ALA A 87 17.51 -17.31 -5.96
CA ALA A 87 16.19 -16.87 -5.52
C ALA A 87 16.14 -16.63 -4.00
N LEU A 88 16.83 -17.45 -3.21
CA LEU A 88 16.98 -17.29 -1.76
C LEU A 88 17.67 -15.97 -1.37
N VAL A 89 18.74 -15.61 -2.07
CA VAL A 89 19.45 -14.33 -1.84
C VAL A 89 18.50 -13.17 -2.13
N LEU A 90 17.84 -13.19 -3.29
CA LEU A 90 16.87 -12.15 -3.67
C LEU A 90 15.70 -12.06 -2.68
N SER A 91 15.17 -13.19 -2.22
CA SER A 91 14.12 -13.22 -1.19
C SER A 91 14.56 -12.53 0.11
N LYS A 92 15.79 -12.78 0.58
CA LYS A 92 16.33 -12.14 1.79
C LYS A 92 16.52 -10.63 1.59
N GLU A 93 17.01 -10.23 0.41
CA GLU A 93 17.15 -8.81 0.06
C GLU A 93 15.80 -8.10 0.00
N SER A 94 14.81 -8.69 -0.66
CA SER A 94 13.45 -8.15 -0.71
C SER A 94 12.79 -8.09 0.67
N LEU A 95 12.99 -9.10 1.53
CA LEU A 95 12.47 -9.06 2.91
C LEU A 95 13.09 -7.91 3.72
N ASN A 96 14.40 -7.68 3.56
CA ASN A 96 15.10 -6.57 4.18
C ASN A 96 14.62 -5.22 3.65
N HIS A 97 14.33 -5.12 2.35
CA HIS A 97 13.73 -3.92 1.74
C HIS A 97 12.36 -3.62 2.36
N ILE A 98 11.47 -4.61 2.43
CA ILE A 98 10.14 -4.46 3.06
C ILE A 98 10.27 -4.01 4.52
N SER A 99 11.21 -4.60 5.28
CA SER A 99 11.44 -4.23 6.67
C SER A 99 11.91 -2.78 6.85
N LYS A 100 12.57 -2.19 5.85
CA LYS A 100 13.11 -0.82 5.92
C LYS A 100 12.11 0.22 5.45
N GLU A 101 11.46 -0.04 4.32
CA GLU A 101 10.53 0.91 3.69
C GLU A 101 9.15 0.91 4.36
N TYR A 102 8.71 -0.23 4.90
CA TYR A 102 7.35 -0.42 5.41
C TYR A 102 7.28 -0.91 6.87
N PRO A 103 8.05 -0.33 7.81
CA PRO A 103 8.19 -0.86 9.18
C PRO A 103 6.91 -0.77 10.00
N PHE A 104 5.99 0.13 9.64
CA PHE A 104 4.71 0.30 10.33
C PHE A 104 3.72 -0.84 10.00
N ASN A 105 3.61 -1.19 8.72
CA ASN A 105 2.72 -2.27 8.28
C ASN A 105 3.35 -3.65 8.53
N TYR A 106 4.68 -3.76 8.40
CA TYR A 106 5.40 -5.01 8.61
C TYR A 106 6.46 -4.86 9.70
N PRO A 107 6.05 -4.77 10.98
CA PRO A 107 6.99 -4.73 12.08
C PRO A 107 7.81 -6.02 12.16
N LYS A 108 8.95 -5.93 12.86
CA LYS A 108 9.89 -7.02 13.04
C LYS A 108 9.24 -8.34 13.51
N SER A 109 8.21 -8.26 14.36
CA SER A 109 7.47 -9.43 14.84
C SER A 109 6.78 -10.25 13.75
N ILE A 110 6.47 -9.65 12.59
CA ILE A 110 5.90 -10.33 11.42
C ILE A 110 7.00 -10.93 10.54
N LEU A 111 8.09 -10.19 10.34
CA LEU A 111 9.13 -10.54 9.37
C LEU A 111 10.21 -11.47 9.93
N GLU A 112 10.54 -11.38 11.22
CA GLU A 112 11.59 -12.19 11.86
C GLU A 112 11.33 -13.72 11.78
N PRO A 113 10.09 -14.23 11.95
CA PRO A 113 9.80 -15.64 11.70
C PRO A 113 10.09 -16.08 10.26
N ILE A 114 9.79 -15.22 9.29
CA ILE A 114 10.02 -15.50 7.85
C ILE A 114 11.52 -15.49 7.55
N GLU A 115 12.26 -14.54 8.12
CA GLU A 115 13.71 -14.46 7.99
C GLU A 115 14.38 -15.73 8.53
N GLU A 116 13.96 -16.20 9.70
CA GLU A 116 14.48 -17.44 10.29
C GLU A 116 14.15 -18.66 9.43
N ASP A 117 12.92 -18.74 8.90
CA ASP A 117 12.52 -19.81 8.01
C ASP A 117 13.30 -19.79 6.67
N LEU A 118 13.66 -18.61 6.16
CA LEU A 118 14.56 -18.46 5.01
C LEU A 118 16.00 -18.92 5.31
N ARG A 119 16.51 -18.74 6.53
CA ARG A 119 17.81 -19.30 6.93
C ARG A 119 17.75 -20.82 7.04
N LEU A 120 16.66 -21.35 7.60
CA LEU A 120 16.45 -22.79 7.72
C LEU A 120 16.31 -23.44 6.35
N ILE A 121 15.54 -22.85 5.41
CA ILE A 121 15.35 -23.41 4.07
C ILE A 121 16.68 -23.47 3.32
N GLU A 122 17.52 -22.43 3.41
CA GLU A 122 18.86 -22.40 2.84
C GLU A 122 19.73 -23.53 3.37
N SER A 123 19.76 -23.72 4.70
CA SER A 123 20.49 -24.82 5.32
C SER A 123 20.04 -26.19 4.80
N LYS A 124 18.73 -26.38 4.61
CA LYS A 124 18.17 -27.64 4.07
C LYS A 124 18.47 -27.84 2.59
N ILE A 125 18.46 -26.79 1.80
CA ILE A 125 18.84 -26.83 0.38
C ILE A 125 20.33 -27.21 0.26
N LEU A 126 21.21 -26.63 1.08
CA LEU A 126 22.63 -27.00 1.11
C LEU A 126 22.86 -28.45 1.56
N GLN A 127 22.07 -28.96 2.51
CA GLN A 127 22.12 -30.37 2.92
C GLN A 127 21.70 -31.29 1.77
N MET A 128 20.60 -30.97 1.10
CA MET A 128 20.16 -31.70 -0.10
C MET A 128 21.20 -31.67 -1.22
N GLN A 129 21.87 -30.54 -1.44
CA GLN A 129 22.94 -30.41 -2.44
C GLN A 129 24.13 -31.31 -2.13
N LYS A 130 24.49 -31.49 -0.85
CA LYS A 130 25.59 -32.37 -0.42
C LYS A 130 25.28 -33.85 -0.62
N GLU A 131 24.01 -34.25 -0.49
CA GLU A 131 23.54 -35.61 -0.75
C GLU A 131 23.35 -35.90 -2.26
N SER A 132 24.12 -35.24 -3.11
CA SER A 132 24.02 -35.35 -4.56
C SER A 132 24.20 -36.80 -5.06
N PRO A 133 23.43 -37.25 -6.06
CA PRO A 133 23.49 -38.62 -6.60
C PRO A 133 24.82 -38.98 -7.27
N TRP A 134 25.79 -38.07 -7.34
CA TRP A 134 27.12 -38.32 -7.86
C TRP A 134 28.06 -38.93 -6.80
N ASN A 135 27.66 -38.93 -5.52
CA ASN A 135 28.38 -39.54 -4.39
C ASN A 135 27.64 -40.79 -3.87
N LYS A 136 27.39 -41.79 -4.74
CA LYS A 136 26.61 -42.98 -4.37
C LYS A 136 27.42 -43.92 -3.48
N ASP A 137 26.98 -44.05 -2.23
CA ASP A 137 27.28 -45.20 -1.37
C ASP A 137 25.98 -46.00 -1.12
N ASN A 138 26.08 -47.17 -0.49
CA ASN A 138 24.92 -48.04 -0.21
C ASN A 138 23.88 -47.39 0.73
N LYS A 139 24.18 -46.23 1.34
CA LYS A 139 23.31 -45.50 2.28
C LYS A 139 22.75 -44.19 1.69
N TRP A 140 23.13 -43.85 0.46
CA TRP A 140 22.79 -42.59 -0.19
C TRP A 140 21.27 -42.37 -0.27
N GLU A 141 20.51 -43.38 -0.70
CA GLU A 141 19.06 -43.26 -0.81
C GLU A 141 18.39 -42.90 0.51
N GLN A 142 18.86 -43.48 1.62
CA GLN A 142 18.31 -43.24 2.94
C GLN A 142 18.59 -41.81 3.41
N ARG A 143 19.83 -41.33 3.22
CA ARG A 143 20.22 -39.96 3.57
C ARG A 143 19.49 -38.92 2.71
N ASN A 144 19.40 -39.15 1.40
CA ASN A 144 18.71 -38.25 0.48
C ASN A 144 17.21 -38.14 0.81
N ARG A 145 16.53 -39.26 1.10
CA ARG A 145 15.13 -39.25 1.55
C ARG A 145 14.96 -38.46 2.85
N LYS A 146 15.86 -38.64 3.82
CA LYS A 146 15.84 -37.89 5.08
C LYS A 146 16.03 -36.39 4.86
N ALA A 147 17.01 -36.00 4.05
CA ALA A 147 17.28 -34.61 3.72
C ALA A 147 16.07 -33.94 3.04
N ARG A 148 15.41 -34.64 2.11
CA ARG A 148 14.19 -34.16 1.45
C ARG A 148 13.03 -33.99 2.42
N ALA A 149 12.79 -34.97 3.29
CA ALA A 149 11.73 -34.88 4.31
C ALA A 149 11.96 -33.73 5.31
N GLU A 150 13.21 -33.45 5.67
CA GLU A 150 13.54 -32.30 6.52
C GLU A 150 13.37 -30.96 5.79
N TYR A 151 13.72 -30.90 4.50
CA TYR A 151 13.44 -29.75 3.65
C TYR A 151 11.94 -29.47 3.55
N GLU A 152 11.12 -30.49 3.28
CA GLU A 152 9.66 -30.35 3.12
C GLU A 152 8.99 -29.79 4.38
N LYS A 153 9.43 -30.21 5.57
CA LYS A 153 8.94 -29.66 6.84
C LYS A 153 9.19 -28.15 6.97
N VAL A 154 10.39 -27.70 6.59
CA VAL A 154 10.74 -26.28 6.64
C VAL A 154 10.02 -25.50 5.55
N ARG A 155 9.92 -26.06 4.34
CA ARG A 155 9.14 -25.51 3.22
C ARG A 155 7.69 -25.26 3.64
N ASP A 156 7.04 -26.22 4.26
CA ASP A 156 5.63 -26.11 4.65
C ASP A 156 5.43 -25.10 5.79
N LYS A 157 6.44 -24.89 6.63
CA LYS A 157 6.43 -23.83 7.64
C LYS A 157 6.56 -22.45 6.96
N LEU A 158 7.57 -22.27 6.13
CA LEU A 158 7.78 -21.03 5.39
C LEU A 158 6.58 -20.68 4.52
N LYS A 159 6.00 -21.66 3.81
CA LYS A 159 4.79 -21.47 2.98
C LYS A 159 3.64 -20.86 3.79
N ARG A 160 3.36 -21.40 4.98
CA ARG A 160 2.32 -20.86 5.87
C ARG A 160 2.61 -19.41 6.27
N SER A 161 3.86 -19.10 6.61
CA SER A 161 4.25 -17.73 6.94
C SER A 161 4.15 -16.76 5.75
N LEU A 162 4.40 -17.23 4.52
CA LEU A 162 4.18 -16.45 3.30
C LEU A 162 2.69 -16.24 3.03
N ASP A 163 1.85 -17.25 3.25
CA ASP A 163 0.41 -17.15 3.10
C ASP A 163 -0.17 -16.15 4.12
N ASP A 164 0.29 -16.19 5.37
CA ASP A 164 -0.08 -15.20 6.40
C ASP A 164 0.37 -13.78 6.03
N LEU A 165 1.57 -13.61 5.47
CA LEU A 165 2.05 -12.32 5.00
C LEU A 165 1.20 -11.78 3.84
N GLU A 166 0.82 -12.65 2.91
CA GLU A 166 -0.05 -12.30 1.78
C GLU A 166 -1.42 -11.81 2.24
N VAL A 167 -2.02 -12.49 3.22
CA VAL A 167 -3.30 -12.07 3.82
C VAL A 167 -3.16 -10.68 4.44
N LYS A 168 -2.09 -10.42 5.21
CA LYS A 168 -1.87 -9.10 5.82
C LYS A 168 -1.65 -8.00 4.79
N ALA A 169 -0.87 -8.27 3.74
CA ALA A 169 -0.66 -7.32 2.67
C ALA A 169 -1.98 -6.95 1.98
N GLU A 170 -2.86 -7.93 1.79
CA GLU A 170 -4.19 -7.72 1.25
C GLU A 170 -5.09 -6.91 2.20
N GLU A 171 -5.05 -7.19 3.51
CA GLU A 171 -5.76 -6.40 4.52
C GLU A 171 -5.32 -4.94 4.53
N PHE A 172 -4.01 -4.67 4.47
CA PHE A 172 -3.48 -3.31 4.41
C PHE A 172 -3.88 -2.61 3.11
N ARG A 173 -3.83 -3.31 1.97
CA ARG A 173 -4.29 -2.79 0.68
C ARG A 173 -5.76 -2.37 0.73
N ILE A 174 -6.63 -3.27 1.21
CA ILE A 174 -8.08 -3.03 1.32
C ILE A 174 -8.36 -1.88 2.30
N LYS A 175 -7.63 -1.82 3.42
CA LYS A 175 -7.76 -0.73 4.39
C LYS A 175 -7.39 0.61 3.77
N ALA A 176 -6.27 0.68 3.06
CA ALA A 176 -5.83 1.90 2.39
C ALA A 176 -6.86 2.37 1.34
N GLU A 177 -7.41 1.46 0.54
CA GLU A 177 -8.48 1.79 -0.42
C GLU A 177 -9.75 2.29 0.28
N ARG A 178 -10.12 1.69 1.41
CA ARG A 178 -11.28 2.14 2.19
C ARG A 178 -11.07 3.52 2.78
N ASP A 179 -9.89 3.79 3.34
CA ASP A 179 -9.55 5.07 3.95
C ASP A 179 -9.52 6.18 2.88
N LEU A 180 -8.96 5.89 1.70
CA LEU A 180 -9.00 6.77 0.54
C LEU A 180 -10.44 7.08 0.09
N ASN A 181 -11.29 6.07 -0.04
CA ASN A 181 -12.70 6.26 -0.41
C ASN A 181 -13.45 7.10 0.64
N LYS A 182 -13.14 6.91 1.92
CA LYS A 182 -13.72 7.73 2.98
C LYS A 182 -13.31 9.19 2.84
N GLN A 183 -12.03 9.47 2.56
CA GLN A 183 -11.55 10.83 2.33
C GLN A 183 -12.19 11.48 1.09
N TRP A 184 -12.45 10.71 0.02
CA TRP A 184 -13.20 11.18 -1.13
C TRP A 184 -14.64 11.58 -0.77
N ASN A 185 -15.35 10.73 -0.04
CA ASN A 185 -16.72 11.03 0.41
C ASN A 185 -16.77 12.25 1.33
N GLU A 186 -15.79 12.39 2.23
CA GLU A 186 -15.67 13.57 3.10
C GLU A 186 -15.37 14.85 2.29
N LEU A 187 -14.58 14.75 1.23
CA LEU A 187 -14.31 15.88 0.33
C LEU A 187 -15.56 16.30 -0.43
N GLU A 188 -16.30 15.34 -0.97
CA GLU A 188 -17.57 15.59 -1.69
C GLU A 188 -18.60 16.26 -0.78
N ALA A 189 -18.77 15.76 0.45
CA ALA A 189 -19.64 16.37 1.44
C ALA A 189 -19.21 17.81 1.81
N ARG A 190 -17.89 18.07 1.91
CA ARG A 190 -17.36 19.43 2.12
C ARG A 190 -17.64 20.33 0.94
N GLU A 191 -17.53 19.82 -0.29
CA GLU A 191 -17.86 20.57 -1.50
C GLU A 191 -19.34 20.95 -1.55
N GLU A 192 -20.25 20.01 -1.27
CA GLU A 192 -21.69 20.26 -1.24
C GLU A 192 -22.10 21.27 -0.17
N SER A 193 -21.57 21.12 1.05
CA SER A 193 -21.82 22.06 2.16
C SER A 193 -21.31 23.46 1.82
N SER A 194 -20.12 23.55 1.23
CA SER A 194 -19.52 24.81 0.78
C SER A 194 -20.35 25.52 -0.28
N LYS A 195 -20.84 24.78 -1.28
CA LYS A 195 -21.75 25.31 -2.31
C LYS A 195 -23.04 25.83 -1.68
N THR A 196 -23.63 25.07 -0.75
CA THR A 196 -24.86 25.45 -0.05
C THR A 196 -24.67 26.74 0.75
N LEU A 197 -23.56 26.87 1.49
CA LEU A 197 -23.24 28.05 2.28
C LEU A 197 -23.07 29.29 1.39
N LEU A 198 -22.40 29.15 0.24
CA LEU A 198 -22.26 30.24 -0.74
C LEU A 198 -23.61 30.67 -1.33
N ILE A 199 -24.49 29.72 -1.65
CA ILE A 199 -25.85 30.02 -2.13
C ILE A 199 -26.66 30.77 -1.07
N VAL A 200 -26.60 30.32 0.19
CA VAL A 200 -27.27 31.00 1.31
C VAL A 200 -26.72 32.42 1.50
N ALA A 201 -25.39 32.58 1.50
CA ALA A 201 -24.74 33.88 1.63
C ALA A 201 -25.12 34.83 0.48
N ALA A 202 -25.14 34.33 -0.76
CA ALA A 202 -25.56 35.09 -1.94
C ALA A 202 -27.04 35.49 -1.86
N THR A 203 -27.91 34.59 -1.39
CA THR A 203 -29.35 34.84 -1.23
C THR A 203 -29.61 35.89 -0.15
N ILE A 204 -28.96 35.78 1.02
CA ILE A 204 -29.05 36.77 2.10
C ILE A 204 -28.57 38.14 1.61
N TYR A 205 -27.43 38.18 0.90
CA TYR A 205 -26.91 39.41 0.32
C TYR A 205 -27.87 40.02 -0.70
N PHE A 206 -28.46 39.21 -1.58
CA PHE A 206 -29.45 39.68 -2.55
C PHE A 206 -30.69 40.28 -1.86
N ILE A 207 -31.24 39.60 -0.84
CA ILE A 207 -32.36 40.12 -0.03
C ILE A 207 -31.97 41.44 0.63
N PHE A 208 -30.78 41.52 1.22
CA PHE A 208 -30.29 42.75 1.87
C PHE A 208 -30.19 43.92 0.89
N VAL A 209 -29.67 43.70 -0.32
CA VAL A 209 -29.61 44.72 -1.38
C VAL A 209 -31.02 45.16 -1.82
N CYS A 210 -31.95 44.22 -2.01
CA CYS A 210 -33.34 44.53 -2.37
C CYS A 210 -34.10 45.31 -1.29
N PHE A 211 -33.82 45.06 0.00
CA PHE A 211 -34.42 45.82 1.11
C PHE A 211 -33.83 47.23 1.25
N LEU A 212 -32.57 47.40 0.85
CA LEU A 212 -31.89 48.70 0.92
C LEU A 212 -32.18 49.59 -0.29
N ALA A 213 -32.50 49.03 -1.46
CA ALA A 213 -32.84 49.73 -2.70
C ALA A 213 -34.27 50.30 -2.70
#